data_AF-A0AAV5UNA8-F1
#
_entry.id   AF-A0AAV5UNA8-F1
#
_cell.length_a   1.000
_cell.length_b   1.000
_cell.length_c   1.000
_cell.angle_alpha   90.00
_cell.angle_beta   90.00
_cell.angle_gamma   90.00
#
_symmetry.space_group_name_H-M   'P 1'
#
loop_
_entity.id
_entity.type
_entity.pdbx_description
1 polymer ?
#
loop_
_entity_poly.entity_id
_entity_poly.type
_entity_poly.pdbx_seq_one_letter_code
_entity_poly.pdbx_strand_id
1 'polypeptide(L)'
;SPPLPPMDEEMKYDSDDEDPGEFVQARLRGPNHDKIMEQADIIHRDFQACVDRLVKKKKERPHVNPATLYYEEPFHSKAVAVHRKLQREDLVALEGQKLEHDFEVRGGGIPVVTVAEEARMIAAIEKKKTEEQNKKHRMAKWNPDQMRNTQQQLPRLRAIEEDSPGCTSCDGPCVLDSRRSMMSCSNEPMMPELMADLLGQFYRMGWMTGSGGAMAAISCDNRLLVSPSSLQKERIKACDLFASSPNSMVVKAPVCMPNGKPTACEGIFKKIMAATGAQCVIHSHSKASNLATRIIRTSEWAISGQEYIKGIYNFRTNKAMGNEDILIVPIIENMPTEEDLEPQMEAVLANPQFSHISAILVRSHGVFVWGPTWQKAKIMAEVYDYLFELSLDLVKLGVPLIRPEDLTRAVSIGFLNPTAGQNATHEATAPSAPPSD
;
A
#
# COMPACT_ATOMS: atom_id res chain seq x y z
N SER A 1 52.65 23.34 -17.58
CA SER A 1 52.48 21.96 -18.07
C SER A 1 52.37 21.98 -19.58
N PRO A 2 52.99 21.03 -20.29
CA PRO A 2 53.10 21.02 -21.75
C PRO A 2 51.73 20.77 -22.44
N PRO A 3 51.62 21.04 -23.76
CA PRO A 3 50.37 20.90 -24.51
C PRO A 3 50.01 19.42 -24.74
N LEU A 4 48.70 19.16 -24.86
CA LEU A 4 48.11 17.86 -25.17
C LEU A 4 48.68 17.26 -26.47
N PRO A 5 48.95 15.94 -26.52
CA PRO A 5 49.17 15.24 -27.79
C PRO A 5 47.85 15.06 -28.57
N PRO A 6 47.93 14.92 -29.90
CA PRO A 6 46.77 14.93 -30.78
C PRO A 6 45.97 13.61 -30.71
N MET A 7 44.67 13.72 -30.94
CA MET A 7 43.85 12.59 -31.40
C MET A 7 44.35 12.17 -32.78
N ASP A 8 44.59 10.87 -32.98
CA ASP A 8 44.04 10.06 -34.07
C ASP A 8 44.80 8.73 -34.16
N GLU A 9 44.11 7.64 -33.87
CA GLU A 9 44.20 6.41 -34.66
C GLU A 9 42.80 5.81 -34.73
N GLU A 10 42.23 5.93 -35.93
CA GLU A 10 41.00 5.26 -36.36
C GLU A 10 41.14 3.75 -36.15
N MET A 11 40.48 3.20 -35.14
CA MET A 11 40.06 1.80 -35.19
C MET A 11 38.68 1.76 -35.84
N LYS A 12 38.68 1.55 -37.16
CA LYS A 12 37.51 1.09 -37.91
C LYS A 12 36.90 -0.11 -37.18
N TYR A 13 35.70 0.07 -36.65
CA TYR A 13 34.84 -1.07 -36.40
C TYR A 13 34.07 -1.32 -37.69
N ASP A 14 34.44 -2.41 -38.36
CA ASP A 14 33.74 -2.95 -39.51
C ASP A 14 32.27 -3.15 -39.15
N SER A 15 31.41 -2.40 -39.84
CA SER A 15 30.00 -2.69 -39.98
C SER A 15 29.87 -3.83 -40.98
N ASP A 16 29.83 -5.07 -40.53
CA ASP A 16 29.28 -6.23 -41.24
C ASP A 16 29.37 -7.47 -40.32
N ASP A 17 28.56 -7.46 -39.26
CA ASP A 17 28.08 -8.69 -38.62
C ASP A 17 26.58 -8.49 -38.37
N GLU A 18 25.80 -8.70 -39.43
CA GLU A 18 24.39 -9.06 -39.30
C GLU A 18 24.30 -10.45 -38.63
N ASP A 19 24.40 -10.49 -37.31
CA ASP A 19 23.65 -11.48 -36.54
C ASP A 19 22.38 -10.77 -36.05
N PRO A 20 21.20 -11.02 -36.66
CA PRO A 20 19.96 -10.56 -36.08
C PRO A 20 19.77 -11.38 -34.81
N GLY A 21 20.29 -10.85 -33.70
CA GLY A 21 19.92 -11.26 -32.36
C GLY A 21 18.43 -10.99 -32.19
N GLU A 22 17.61 -11.88 -32.74
CA GLU A 22 16.23 -12.10 -32.39
C GLU A 22 16.22 -12.17 -30.87
N PHE A 23 15.69 -11.13 -30.24
CA PHE A 23 15.15 -11.27 -28.90
C PHE A 23 14.02 -12.30 -29.03
N VAL A 24 14.35 -13.58 -28.88
CA VAL A 24 13.38 -14.63 -28.67
C VAL A 24 12.68 -14.27 -27.37
N GLN A 25 11.51 -13.63 -27.49
CA GLN A 25 10.54 -13.58 -26.41
C GLN A 25 10.23 -15.03 -26.07
N ALA A 26 10.86 -15.57 -25.04
CA ALA A 26 10.42 -16.82 -24.42
C ALA A 26 9.09 -16.55 -23.69
N ARG A 27 8.03 -16.28 -24.46
CA ARG A 27 6.67 -16.61 -24.08
C ARG A 27 6.65 -18.12 -24.02
N LEU A 28 6.69 -18.71 -22.83
CA LEU A 28 6.36 -20.12 -22.68
C LEU A 28 4.85 -20.27 -22.89
N ARG A 29 4.43 -20.19 -24.16
CA ARG A 29 3.13 -20.67 -24.62
C ARG A 29 3.27 -22.18 -24.71
N GLY A 30 2.67 -22.89 -23.77
CA GLY A 30 2.53 -24.33 -23.89
C GLY A 30 1.77 -24.69 -25.18
N PRO A 31 1.93 -25.91 -25.70
CA PRO A 31 1.34 -26.34 -26.97
C PRO A 31 -0.19 -26.23 -27.02
N ASN A 32 -0.87 -26.13 -25.87
CA ASN A 32 -2.31 -25.98 -25.76
C ASN A 32 -2.78 -24.58 -25.35
N HIS A 33 -1.90 -23.57 -25.30
CA HIS A 33 -2.22 -22.22 -24.83
C HIS A 33 -3.51 -21.65 -25.43
N ASP A 34 -3.67 -21.68 -26.76
CA ASP A 34 -4.86 -21.11 -27.42
C ASP A 34 -6.15 -21.87 -27.05
N LYS A 35 -6.06 -23.19 -26.86
CA LYS A 35 -7.18 -24.03 -26.42
C LYS A 35 -7.53 -23.79 -24.95
N ILE A 36 -6.52 -23.52 -24.10
CA ILE A 36 -6.72 -23.15 -22.69
C ILE A 36 -7.52 -21.84 -22.62
N MET A 37 -7.16 -20.84 -23.43
CA MET A 37 -7.88 -19.57 -23.51
C MET A 37 -9.31 -19.75 -24.05
N GLU A 38 -9.51 -20.58 -25.08
CA GLU A 38 -10.85 -20.91 -25.58
C GLU A 38 -11.74 -21.56 -24.51
N GLN A 39 -11.19 -22.49 -23.72
CA GLN A 39 -11.96 -23.08 -22.62
C GLN A 39 -12.24 -22.07 -21.49
N ALA A 40 -11.33 -21.14 -21.21
CA ALA A 40 -11.55 -20.08 -20.23
C ALA A 40 -12.74 -19.18 -20.63
N ASP A 41 -12.88 -18.86 -21.92
CA ASP A 41 -14.01 -18.09 -22.45
C ASP A 41 -15.35 -18.81 -22.33
N ILE A 42 -15.35 -20.13 -22.51
CA ILE A 42 -16.55 -20.95 -22.30
C ILE A 42 -16.94 -20.95 -20.82
N ILE A 43 -15.97 -21.15 -19.91
CA ILE A 43 -16.21 -21.13 -18.46
C ILE A 43 -16.78 -19.77 -18.02
N HIS A 44 -16.22 -18.67 -18.54
CA HIS A 44 -16.68 -17.32 -18.21
C HIS A 44 -18.13 -17.09 -18.64
N ARG A 45 -18.50 -17.50 -19.87
CA ARG A 45 -19.88 -17.42 -20.36
C ARG A 45 -20.85 -18.27 -19.54
N ASP A 46 -20.46 -19.50 -19.21
CA ASP A 46 -21.29 -20.39 -18.39
C ASP A 46 -21.50 -19.81 -16.97
N PHE A 47 -20.46 -19.20 -16.40
CA PHE A 47 -20.53 -18.56 -15.09
C PHE A 47 -21.47 -17.37 -15.10
N GLN A 48 -21.37 -16.51 -16.11
CA GLN A 48 -22.27 -15.37 -16.27
C GLN A 48 -23.74 -15.82 -16.39
N ALA A 49 -23.99 -16.86 -17.18
CA ALA A 49 -25.33 -17.44 -17.31
C ALA A 49 -25.86 -18.02 -15.99
N CYS A 50 -24.98 -18.60 -15.14
CA CYS A 50 -25.34 -19.07 -13.81
C CYS A 50 -25.71 -17.90 -12.87
N VAL A 51 -24.91 -16.83 -12.87
CA VAL A 51 -25.20 -15.62 -12.10
C VAL A 51 -26.54 -15.01 -12.52
N ASP A 52 -26.82 -14.91 -13.82
CA ASP A 52 -28.07 -14.34 -14.32
C ASP A 52 -29.30 -15.15 -13.85
N ARG A 53 -29.19 -16.49 -13.80
CA ARG A 53 -30.25 -17.36 -13.25
C ARG A 53 -30.44 -17.15 -11.76
N LEU A 54 -29.36 -17.03 -10.99
CA LEU A 54 -29.43 -16.78 -9.54
C LEU A 54 -30.06 -15.41 -9.25
N VAL A 55 -29.72 -14.38 -10.03
CA VAL A 55 -30.33 -13.04 -9.94
C VAL A 55 -31.82 -13.11 -10.24
N LYS A 56 -32.23 -13.85 -11.28
CA LYS A 56 -33.64 -14.06 -11.61
C LYS A 56 -34.39 -14.76 -10.48
N LYS A 57 -33.85 -15.87 -9.94
CA LYS A 57 -34.46 -16.59 -8.82
C LYS A 57 -34.53 -15.75 -7.55
N LYS A 58 -33.54 -14.88 -7.30
CA LYS A 58 -33.57 -13.97 -6.16
C LYS A 58 -34.66 -12.91 -6.30
N LYS A 59 -34.93 -12.43 -7.51
CA LYS A 59 -36.08 -11.54 -7.78
C LYS A 59 -37.41 -12.26 -7.56
N GLU A 60 -37.52 -13.54 -7.94
CA GLU A 60 -38.73 -14.35 -7.77
C GLU A 60 -38.96 -14.80 -6.31
N ARG A 61 -37.89 -15.05 -5.55
CA ARG A 61 -37.91 -15.52 -4.15
C ARG A 61 -37.08 -14.59 -3.24
N PRO A 62 -37.52 -13.33 -3.01
CA PRO A 62 -36.71 -12.33 -2.31
C PRO A 62 -36.42 -12.69 -0.84
N HIS A 63 -37.29 -13.49 -0.22
CA HIS A 63 -37.19 -13.96 1.17
C HIS A 63 -36.25 -15.17 1.35
N VAL A 64 -35.81 -15.82 0.26
CA VAL A 64 -34.91 -16.98 0.35
C VAL A 64 -33.45 -16.52 0.44
N ASN A 65 -32.69 -17.14 1.33
CA ASN A 65 -31.26 -16.87 1.49
C ASN A 65 -30.53 -17.18 0.16
N PRO A 66 -29.71 -16.24 -0.38
CA PRO A 66 -28.94 -16.46 -1.59
C PRO A 66 -28.07 -17.72 -1.57
N ALA A 67 -27.54 -18.12 -0.41
CA ALA A 67 -26.79 -19.36 -0.26
C ALA A 67 -27.63 -20.59 -0.61
N THR A 68 -28.90 -20.62 -0.19
CA THR A 68 -29.83 -21.71 -0.53
C THR A 68 -30.08 -21.78 -2.04
N LEU A 69 -30.24 -20.64 -2.72
CA LEU A 69 -30.41 -20.59 -4.17
C LEU A 69 -29.17 -21.10 -4.92
N TYR A 70 -27.97 -20.85 -4.38
CA TYR A 70 -26.71 -21.37 -4.93
C TYR A 70 -26.57 -22.89 -4.72
N TYR A 71 -26.98 -23.42 -3.56
CA TYR A 71 -26.98 -24.88 -3.34
C TYR A 71 -28.03 -25.61 -4.19
N GLU A 72 -29.15 -24.96 -4.51
CA GLU A 72 -30.15 -25.49 -5.44
C GLU A 72 -29.65 -25.53 -6.89
N GLU A 73 -28.78 -24.61 -7.30
CA GLU A 73 -28.16 -24.57 -8.63
C GLU A 73 -26.65 -24.25 -8.54
N PRO A 74 -25.81 -25.23 -8.18
CA PRO A 74 -24.37 -25.03 -8.14
C PRO A 74 -23.84 -24.76 -9.55
N PHE A 75 -22.82 -23.90 -9.65
CA PHE A 75 -22.15 -23.67 -10.91
C PHE A 75 -21.51 -24.95 -11.43
N HIS A 76 -21.82 -25.31 -12.68
CA HIS A 76 -21.23 -26.45 -13.36
C HIS A 76 -20.93 -26.06 -14.81
N SER A 77 -19.68 -26.26 -15.23
CA SER A 77 -19.28 -26.14 -16.64
C SER A 77 -18.41 -27.33 -17.01
N LYS A 78 -18.76 -27.98 -18.12
CA LYS A 78 -17.99 -29.11 -18.68
C LYS A 78 -16.60 -28.66 -19.16
N ALA A 79 -16.46 -27.37 -19.51
CA ALA A 79 -15.20 -26.78 -19.94
C ALA A 79 -14.16 -26.71 -18.82
N VAL A 80 -14.57 -26.71 -17.53
CA VAL A 80 -13.63 -26.74 -16.38
C VAL A 80 -12.73 -27.98 -16.42
N ALA A 81 -13.31 -29.15 -16.72
CA ALA A 81 -12.56 -30.41 -16.76
C ALA A 81 -11.57 -30.43 -17.94
N VAL A 82 -11.98 -29.90 -19.09
CA VAL A 82 -11.15 -29.80 -20.30
C VAL A 82 -10.02 -28.80 -20.10
N HIS A 83 -10.31 -27.62 -19.57
CA HIS A 83 -9.33 -26.59 -19.24
C HIS A 83 -8.24 -27.12 -18.30
N ARG A 84 -8.64 -27.81 -17.22
CA ARG A 84 -7.69 -28.45 -16.28
C ARG A 84 -6.84 -29.54 -16.93
N LYS A 85 -7.39 -30.29 -17.88
CA LYS A 85 -6.64 -31.32 -18.61
C LYS A 85 -5.57 -30.68 -19.50
N LEU A 86 -5.94 -29.66 -20.27
CA LEU A 86 -5.02 -28.95 -21.18
C LEU A 86 -3.89 -28.24 -20.40
N GLN A 87 -4.20 -27.63 -19.25
CA GLN A 87 -3.19 -27.03 -18.38
C GLN A 87 -2.17 -28.06 -17.86
N ARG A 88 -2.63 -29.26 -17.47
CA ARG A 88 -1.72 -30.35 -17.06
C ARG A 88 -0.86 -30.86 -18.20
N GLU A 89 -1.42 -30.97 -19.39
CA GLU A 89 -0.67 -31.40 -20.58
C GLU A 89 0.42 -30.38 -20.95
N ASP A 90 0.14 -29.09 -20.81
CA ASP A 90 1.13 -28.02 -21.02
C ASP A 90 2.22 -28.02 -19.94
N LEU A 91 1.85 -28.21 -18.67
CA LEU A 91 2.79 -28.38 -17.56
C LEU A 91 3.76 -29.54 -17.81
N VAL A 92 3.24 -30.72 -18.18
CA VAL A 92 4.06 -31.91 -18.47
C VAL A 92 4.95 -31.70 -19.71
N ALA A 93 4.45 -31.02 -20.74
CA ALA A 93 5.23 -30.69 -21.93
C ALA A 93 6.38 -29.72 -21.63
N LEU A 94 6.17 -28.80 -20.69
CA LEU A 94 7.18 -27.85 -20.21
C LEU A 94 8.21 -28.50 -19.29
N GLU A 95 7.80 -29.45 -18.43
CA GLU A 95 8.71 -30.25 -17.58
C GLU A 95 9.60 -31.22 -18.38
N GLY A 96 9.15 -31.67 -19.57
CA GLY A 96 9.94 -32.51 -20.48
C GLY A 96 11.08 -31.78 -21.18
N GLN A 97 11.09 -30.44 -21.18
CA GLN A 97 12.23 -29.63 -21.60
C GLN A 97 13.15 -29.45 -20.38
N LYS A 98 14.24 -30.22 -20.30
CA LYS A 98 15.24 -30.14 -19.22
C LYS A 98 15.68 -28.69 -18.96
N LEU A 99 15.09 -28.07 -17.94
CA LEU A 99 15.69 -27.00 -17.17
C LEU A 99 16.38 -27.66 -15.99
N GLU A 100 17.71 -27.63 -15.98
CA GLU A 100 18.52 -28.03 -14.84
C GLU A 100 18.29 -27.04 -13.69
N HIS A 101 17.24 -27.24 -12.90
CA HIS A 101 17.20 -26.90 -11.49
C HIS A 101 15.99 -27.54 -10.80
N ASP A 102 16.28 -28.31 -9.76
CA ASP A 102 15.32 -29.02 -8.92
C ASP A 102 14.31 -28.05 -8.30
N PHE A 103 13.07 -28.05 -8.81
CA PHE A 103 11.90 -27.56 -8.11
C PHE A 103 10.84 -28.67 -8.14
N GLU A 104 10.70 -29.39 -7.03
CA GLU A 104 9.56 -30.29 -6.80
C GLU A 104 8.27 -29.46 -6.72
N VAL A 105 7.48 -29.44 -7.80
CA VAL A 105 6.14 -28.85 -7.81
C VAL A 105 5.16 -29.85 -7.20
N ARG A 106 4.86 -29.70 -5.90
CA ARG A 106 3.71 -30.37 -5.28
C ARG A 106 2.49 -29.44 -5.28
N GLY A 107 1.57 -29.73 -6.20
CA GLY A 107 0.13 -29.63 -6.00
C GLY A 107 -0.46 -28.24 -5.68
N GLY A 108 -0.75 -27.46 -6.72
CA GLY A 108 -1.64 -26.30 -6.64
C GLY A 108 -1.97 -25.82 -8.05
N GLY A 109 -3.25 -25.85 -8.44
CA GLY A 109 -3.69 -25.56 -9.81
C GLY A 109 -3.38 -24.13 -10.26
N ILE A 110 -3.01 -23.98 -11.53
CA ILE A 110 -2.65 -22.72 -12.18
C ILE A 110 -3.91 -21.86 -12.45
N PRO A 111 -3.83 -20.52 -12.34
CA PRO A 111 -4.98 -19.63 -12.38
C PRO A 111 -5.39 -19.24 -13.81
N VAL A 112 -6.68 -18.97 -13.98
CA VAL A 112 -7.31 -18.53 -15.24
C VAL A 112 -7.04 -17.03 -15.44
N VAL A 113 -6.20 -16.66 -16.41
CA VAL A 113 -6.08 -15.27 -16.87
C VAL A 113 -7.33 -14.91 -17.66
N THR A 114 -8.04 -13.85 -17.27
CA THR A 114 -9.25 -13.42 -17.97
C THR A 114 -8.90 -12.61 -19.23
N VAL A 115 -9.69 -12.71 -20.30
CA VAL A 115 -9.50 -11.94 -21.56
C VAL A 115 -9.44 -10.43 -21.33
N ALA A 116 -10.07 -9.94 -20.26
CA ALA A 116 -10.00 -8.55 -19.84
C ALA A 116 -8.60 -8.14 -19.30
N GLU A 117 -7.86 -9.08 -18.71
CA GLU A 117 -6.48 -8.86 -18.24
C GLU A 117 -5.49 -8.88 -19.40
N GLU A 118 -5.71 -9.74 -20.41
CA GLU A 118 -4.87 -9.78 -21.60
C GLU A 118 -5.04 -8.51 -22.46
N ALA A 119 -6.27 -8.02 -22.64
CA ALA A 119 -6.54 -6.75 -23.32
C ALA A 119 -5.93 -5.54 -22.59
N ARG A 120 -5.96 -5.51 -21.25
CA ARG A 120 -5.32 -4.45 -20.44
C ARG A 120 -3.80 -4.52 -20.52
N MET A 121 -3.24 -5.72 -20.57
CA MET A 121 -1.80 -5.92 -20.66
C MET A 121 -1.27 -5.49 -22.04
N ILE A 122 -2.00 -5.80 -23.12
CA ILE A 122 -1.68 -5.33 -24.49
C ILE A 122 -1.73 -3.80 -24.57
N ALA A 123 -2.78 -3.17 -24.04
CA ALA A 123 -2.88 -1.71 -24.02
C ALA A 123 -1.78 -1.03 -23.18
N ALA A 124 -1.38 -1.64 -22.06
CA ALA A 124 -0.27 -1.14 -21.24
C ALA A 124 1.09 -1.23 -21.95
N ILE A 125 1.30 -2.30 -22.75
CA ILE A 125 2.51 -2.49 -23.55
C ILE A 125 2.60 -1.45 -24.68
N GLU A 126 1.49 -1.17 -25.38
CA GLU A 126 1.44 -0.14 -26.43
C GLU A 126 1.72 1.26 -25.86
N LYS A 127 1.15 1.58 -24.69
CA LYS A 127 1.41 2.84 -23.99
C LYS A 127 2.89 2.99 -23.63
N LYS A 128 3.52 1.93 -23.11
CA LYS A 128 4.94 1.94 -22.73
C LYS A 128 5.87 2.08 -23.93
N LYS A 129 5.54 1.44 -25.06
CA LYS A 129 6.26 1.64 -26.35
C LYS A 129 6.21 3.09 -26.81
N THR A 130 5.05 3.73 -26.66
CA THR A 130 4.85 5.14 -27.03
C THR A 130 5.65 6.08 -26.13
N GLU A 131 5.68 5.80 -24.82
CA GLU A 131 6.47 6.56 -23.84
C GLU A 131 7.98 6.43 -24.08
N GLU A 132 8.46 5.26 -24.47
CA GLU A 132 9.87 5.04 -24.83
C GLU A 132 10.27 5.74 -26.13
N GLN A 133 9.40 5.76 -27.15
CA GLN A 133 9.63 6.56 -28.36
C GLN A 133 9.71 8.06 -28.02
N ASN A 134 8.82 8.56 -27.17
CA ASN A 134 8.85 9.95 -26.71
C ASN A 134 10.11 10.25 -25.87
N LYS A 135 10.59 9.30 -25.07
CA LYS A 135 11.83 9.43 -24.29
C LYS A 135 13.06 9.47 -25.20
N LYS A 136 13.12 8.63 -26.24
CA LYS A 136 14.18 8.66 -27.26
C LYS A 136 14.18 9.98 -28.03
N HIS A 137 13.00 10.50 -28.39
CA HIS A 137 12.86 11.80 -29.05
C HIS A 137 13.28 12.99 -28.16
N ARG A 138 13.03 12.92 -26.85
CA ARG A 138 13.51 13.90 -25.86
C ARG A 138 15.02 13.84 -25.63
N MET A 139 15.59 12.64 -25.59
CA MET A 139 17.04 12.43 -25.47
C MET A 139 17.79 12.91 -26.72
N ALA A 140 17.20 12.79 -27.91
CA ALA A 140 17.75 13.35 -29.14
C ALA A 140 17.77 14.90 -29.19
N LYS A 141 16.97 15.57 -28.35
CA LYS A 141 16.95 17.03 -28.17
C LYS A 141 17.74 17.51 -26.94
N TRP A 142 18.41 16.60 -26.22
CA TRP A 142 19.09 16.89 -24.96
C TRP A 142 20.49 17.48 -25.18
N ASN A 143 20.75 18.68 -24.65
CA ASN A 143 22.07 19.34 -24.72
C ASN A 143 22.86 19.09 -23.41
N PRO A 144 24.00 18.35 -23.46
CA PRO A 144 24.75 17.93 -22.28
C PRO A 144 25.53 19.04 -21.54
N ASP A 145 25.64 20.26 -22.07
CA ASP A 145 26.43 21.33 -21.43
C ASP A 145 25.75 22.03 -20.24
N GLN A 146 24.45 21.82 -20.01
CA GLN A 146 23.72 22.49 -18.93
C GLN A 146 24.07 21.98 -17.51
N MET A 147 24.62 20.78 -17.33
CA MET A 147 24.94 20.24 -15.98
C MET A 147 26.35 20.58 -15.48
N ARG A 148 27.31 20.90 -16.37
CA ARG A 148 28.70 21.17 -15.95
C ARG A 148 28.87 22.48 -15.18
N ASN A 149 27.98 23.45 -15.39
CA ASN A 149 28.04 24.74 -14.68
C ASN A 149 27.44 24.70 -13.26
N THR A 150 26.61 23.69 -12.93
CA THR A 150 25.91 23.63 -11.64
C THR A 150 26.70 22.89 -10.55
N GLN A 151 27.72 22.11 -10.92
CA GLN A 151 28.52 21.31 -9.99
C GLN A 151 29.79 22.02 -9.46
N GLN A 152 30.14 23.22 -9.96
CA GLN A 152 31.36 23.93 -9.56
C GLN A 152 31.20 24.91 -8.36
N GLN A 153 30.02 25.03 -7.74
CA GLN A 153 29.79 26.02 -6.66
C GLN A 153 29.36 25.42 -5.31
N LEU A 154 30.12 24.47 -4.75
CA LEU A 154 29.95 24.05 -3.34
C LEU A 154 31.32 24.01 -2.63
N PRO A 155 31.50 24.66 -1.45
CA PRO A 155 32.78 24.65 -0.75
C PRO A 155 33.04 23.29 -0.08
N ARG A 156 34.26 22.77 -0.23
CA ARG A 156 34.72 21.56 0.46
C ARG A 156 34.89 21.82 1.97
N LEU A 157 34.09 21.15 2.80
CA LEU A 157 34.29 21.09 4.25
C LEU A 157 35.54 20.24 4.56
N ARG A 158 36.46 20.78 5.37
CA ARG A 158 37.65 20.07 5.87
C ARG A 158 37.24 19.07 6.96
N ALA A 159 37.87 17.90 6.94
CA ALA A 159 37.82 16.93 8.02
C ALA A 159 38.40 17.55 9.31
N ILE A 160 37.71 17.33 10.43
CA ILE A 160 38.20 17.66 11.77
C ILE A 160 38.80 16.36 12.31
N GLU A 161 40.09 16.41 12.66
CA GLU A 161 40.84 15.32 13.28
C GLU A 161 40.37 15.10 14.73
N GLU A 162 40.35 13.83 15.13
CA GLU A 162 40.08 13.38 16.50
C GLU A 162 41.27 13.70 17.40
N ASP A 163 41.08 14.55 18.40
CA ASP A 163 41.85 14.53 19.65
C ASP A 163 41.07 15.31 20.73
N SER A 164 40.83 14.70 21.88
CA SER A 164 40.28 15.38 23.06
C SER A 164 40.98 14.90 24.33
N PRO A 165 41.55 15.81 25.15
CA PRO A 165 42.16 15.46 26.42
C PRO A 165 41.09 15.27 27.52
N GLY A 166 41.34 14.32 28.42
CA GLY A 166 40.42 13.93 29.48
C GLY A 166 40.04 15.07 30.43
N CYS A 167 38.74 15.25 30.65
CA CYS A 167 38.18 16.16 31.64
C CYS A 167 38.41 15.58 33.05
N THR A 168 39.31 16.20 33.81
CA THR A 168 39.38 16.08 35.26
C THR A 168 39.00 17.44 35.85
N SER A 169 38.01 17.44 36.74
CA SER A 169 37.47 18.55 37.54
C SER A 169 36.23 19.30 36.99
N CYS A 170 35.04 18.83 37.36
CA CYS A 170 33.87 19.70 37.58
C CYS A 170 32.92 19.08 38.62
N ASP A 171 32.83 19.69 39.80
CA ASP A 171 31.82 19.39 40.84
C ASP A 171 30.51 20.12 40.52
N GLY A 172 29.74 19.57 39.57
CA GLY A 172 28.40 20.01 39.20
C GLY A 172 27.75 19.05 38.20
N PRO A 173 26.41 18.92 38.15
CA PRO A 173 25.77 17.90 37.31
C PRO A 173 26.01 18.22 35.83
N CYS A 174 26.91 17.44 35.22
CA CYS A 174 27.20 17.48 33.80
C CYS A 174 25.94 17.11 32.99
N VAL A 175 25.56 17.96 32.04
CA VAL A 175 24.37 17.81 31.17
C VAL A 175 24.40 16.51 30.35
N LEU A 176 25.55 15.82 30.28
CA LEU A 176 25.70 14.52 29.62
C LEU A 176 25.25 13.33 30.50
N ASP A 177 25.07 13.51 31.82
CA ASP A 177 24.66 12.44 32.74
C ASP A 177 23.12 12.27 32.83
N SER A 178 22.37 13.24 32.32
CA SER A 178 20.89 13.16 32.27
C SER A 178 20.36 12.12 31.29
N ARG A 179 21.20 11.58 30.39
CA ARG A 179 20.83 10.44 29.54
C ARG A 179 20.84 9.10 30.28
N ARG A 180 21.54 9.00 31.42
CA ARG A 180 21.70 7.73 32.14
C ARG A 180 20.62 7.48 33.20
N SER A 181 19.94 8.54 33.65
CA SER A 181 18.95 8.44 34.75
C SER A 181 17.48 8.26 34.30
N MET A 182 17.20 8.04 33.01
CA MET A 182 15.84 7.73 32.51
C MET A 182 15.71 6.31 31.94
N MET A 183 16.59 5.38 32.33
CA MET A 183 16.48 3.97 31.97
C MET A 183 15.56 3.23 32.95
N SER A 184 14.25 3.52 32.90
CA SER A 184 13.23 2.57 33.38
C SER A 184 12.01 2.43 32.45
N CYS A 185 12.05 2.98 31.24
CA CYS A 185 11.14 2.61 30.16
C CYS A 185 11.97 2.00 29.04
N SER A 186 11.80 0.70 28.79
CA SER A 186 12.64 -0.13 27.93
C SER A 186 12.57 0.18 26.42
N ASN A 187 12.13 1.37 26.01
CA ASN A 187 11.95 1.75 24.61
C ASN A 187 12.34 3.21 24.38
N GLU A 188 13.04 3.48 23.27
CA GLU A 188 13.40 4.83 22.82
C GLU A 188 12.13 5.71 22.72
N PRO A 189 12.04 6.82 23.47
CA PRO A 189 10.86 7.66 23.48
C PRO A 189 10.74 8.49 22.19
N MET A 190 9.53 8.94 21.85
CA MET A 190 9.32 9.82 20.70
C MET A 190 9.91 11.21 20.97
N MET A 191 10.91 11.57 20.16
CA MET A 191 11.57 12.88 20.13
C MET A 191 11.37 13.55 18.77
N PRO A 192 11.40 14.90 18.68
CA PRO A 192 11.30 15.62 17.41
C PRO A 192 12.31 15.15 16.34
N GLU A 193 13.55 14.86 16.74
CA GLU A 193 14.61 14.36 15.85
C GLU A 193 14.27 12.98 15.30
N LEU A 194 13.79 12.08 16.16
CA LEU A 194 13.36 10.75 15.77
C LEU A 194 12.16 10.81 14.80
N MET A 195 11.19 11.69 15.06
CA MET A 195 10.06 11.88 14.14
C MET A 195 10.52 12.34 12.75
N ALA A 196 11.47 13.28 12.69
CA ALA A 196 12.06 13.74 11.43
C ALA A 196 12.79 12.59 10.70
N ASP A 197 13.56 11.78 11.41
CA ASP A 197 14.27 10.62 10.84
C ASP A 197 13.30 9.56 10.29
N LEU A 198 12.21 9.28 11.02
CA LEU A 198 11.16 8.37 10.58
C LEU A 198 10.45 8.87 9.31
N LEU A 199 10.13 10.16 9.22
CA LEU A 199 9.55 10.75 8.01
C LEU A 199 10.48 10.57 6.80
N GLY A 200 11.79 10.73 7.00
CA GLY A 200 12.79 10.44 5.96
C GLY A 200 12.91 8.96 5.61
N GLN A 201 12.76 8.07 6.59
CA GLN A 201 12.71 6.62 6.35
C GLN A 201 11.48 6.24 5.51
N PHE A 202 10.29 6.72 5.88
CA PHE A 202 9.05 6.45 5.16
C PHE A 202 9.06 7.02 3.74
N TYR A 203 9.73 8.15 3.52
CA TYR A 203 10.02 8.62 2.16
C TYR A 203 10.83 7.61 1.36
N ARG A 204 11.95 7.11 1.92
CA ARG A 204 12.84 6.14 1.24
C ARG A 204 12.14 4.81 0.93
N MET A 205 11.19 4.41 1.77
CA MET A 205 10.34 3.23 1.55
C MET A 205 9.26 3.46 0.49
N GLY A 206 9.06 4.69 0.01
CA GLY A 206 8.05 5.03 -0.98
C GLY A 206 6.66 5.36 -0.41
N TRP A 207 6.52 5.44 0.91
CA TRP A 207 5.24 5.69 1.58
C TRP A 207 4.85 7.17 1.60
N MET A 208 5.83 8.07 1.62
CA MET A 208 5.62 9.51 1.77
C MET A 208 6.27 10.33 0.64
N THR A 209 6.18 9.84 -0.60
CA THR A 209 6.74 10.51 -1.78
C THR A 209 5.87 11.69 -2.24
N GLY A 210 6.47 12.67 -2.92
CA GLY A 210 5.71 13.78 -3.52
C GLY A 210 5.03 14.69 -2.49
N SER A 211 5.60 14.83 -1.30
CA SER A 211 5.03 15.51 -0.13
C SER A 211 3.77 14.88 0.48
N GLY A 212 3.29 13.76 -0.08
CA GLY A 212 2.18 12.98 0.48
C GLY A 212 2.54 12.27 1.78
N GLY A 213 1.52 11.78 2.47
CA GLY A 213 1.63 11.18 3.79
C GLY A 213 1.95 12.18 4.89
N ALA A 214 1.81 11.73 6.14
CA ALA A 214 2.03 12.55 7.32
C ALA A 214 2.17 11.65 8.55
N MET A 215 2.61 12.23 9.66
CA MET A 215 2.70 11.53 10.94
C MET A 215 2.30 12.47 12.07
N ALA A 216 1.67 11.91 13.10
CA ALA A 216 1.49 12.56 14.38
C ALA A 216 1.84 11.59 15.51
N ALA A 217 2.49 12.08 16.57
CA ALA A 217 2.86 11.26 17.71
C ALA A 217 2.92 12.05 19.01
N ILE A 218 2.64 11.39 20.12
CA ILE A 218 2.85 11.91 21.47
C ILE A 218 4.32 11.73 21.84
N SER A 219 4.98 12.83 22.16
CA SER A 219 6.37 12.90 22.60
C SER A 219 6.55 12.51 24.07
N CYS A 220 7.80 12.35 24.49
CA CYS A 220 8.16 11.99 25.85
C CYS A 220 7.65 12.96 26.93
N ASP A 221 7.52 14.25 26.60
CA ASP A 221 7.05 15.30 27.48
C ASP A 221 5.55 15.59 27.29
N ASN A 222 4.83 14.60 26.74
CA ASN A 222 3.40 14.57 26.53
C ASN A 222 2.84 15.69 25.64
N ARG A 223 3.64 16.11 24.65
CA ARG A 223 3.19 17.01 23.58
C ARG A 223 2.81 16.22 22.33
N LEU A 224 1.78 16.67 21.64
CA LEU A 224 1.44 16.21 20.30
C LEU A 224 2.41 16.86 19.30
N LEU A 225 3.19 16.03 18.62
CA LEU A 225 4.00 16.40 17.48
C LEU A 225 3.25 16.08 16.19
N VAL A 226 3.26 17.00 15.22
CA VAL A 226 2.58 16.85 13.92
C VAL A 226 3.52 17.30 12.81
N SER A 227 3.60 16.51 11.74
CA SER A 227 4.39 16.86 10.56
C SER A 227 3.82 18.09 9.82
N PRO A 228 4.68 18.98 9.30
CA PRO A 228 4.25 20.11 8.48
C PRO A 228 3.61 19.67 7.15
N SER A 229 2.73 20.51 6.62
CA SER A 229 2.17 20.34 5.27
C SER A 229 3.19 20.70 4.19
N SER A 230 3.09 20.06 3.02
CA SER A 230 3.79 20.41 1.77
C SER A 230 5.31 20.51 1.80
N LEU A 231 5.98 19.99 2.84
CA LEU A 231 7.44 19.83 2.85
C LEU A 231 7.88 18.46 2.33
N GLN A 232 9.09 18.44 1.76
CA GLN A 232 9.83 17.23 1.41
C GLN A 232 10.14 16.44 2.68
N LYS A 233 9.53 15.26 2.83
CA LYS A 233 9.47 14.51 4.09
C LYS A 233 10.85 14.05 4.56
N GLU A 234 11.75 13.78 3.63
CA GLU A 234 13.15 13.45 3.82
C GLU A 234 14.05 14.63 4.19
N ARG A 235 13.53 15.85 4.18
CA ARG A 235 14.26 17.08 4.52
C ARG A 235 13.70 17.82 5.72
N ILE A 236 12.61 17.31 6.30
CA ILE A 236 12.04 17.83 7.54
C ILE A 236 13.06 17.68 8.66
N LYS A 237 13.23 18.72 9.46
CA LYS A 237 14.04 18.71 10.68
C LYS A 237 13.13 18.82 11.90
N ALA A 238 13.68 18.50 13.06
CA ALA A 238 13.01 18.67 14.35
C ALA A 238 12.36 20.05 14.52
N CYS A 239 13.06 21.12 14.09
CA CYS A 239 12.57 22.49 14.23
C CYS A 239 11.43 22.86 13.27
N ASP A 240 11.09 22.01 12.30
CA ASP A 240 9.98 22.21 11.35
C ASP A 240 8.67 21.56 11.83
N LEU A 241 8.71 20.81 12.93
CA LEU A 241 7.55 20.08 13.46
C LEU A 241 6.64 21.00 14.27
N PHE A 242 5.33 20.78 14.10
CA PHE A 242 4.32 21.43 14.92
C PHE A 242 4.23 20.70 16.25
N ALA A 243 4.20 21.46 17.35
CA ALA A 243 4.14 20.89 18.70
C ALA A 243 3.05 21.58 19.53
N SER A 244 2.31 20.81 20.33
CA SER A 244 1.39 21.35 21.31
C SER A 244 2.07 21.68 22.65
N SER A 245 1.33 22.35 23.55
CA SER A 245 1.68 22.33 24.97
C SER A 245 1.44 20.92 25.55
N PRO A 246 2.15 20.51 26.62
CA PRO A 246 1.89 19.22 27.26
C PRO A 246 0.41 19.04 27.63
N ASN A 247 -0.16 17.86 27.36
CA ASN A 247 -1.58 17.53 27.54
C ASN A 247 -2.58 18.35 26.68
N SER A 248 -2.10 19.15 25.73
CA SER A 248 -2.94 19.87 24.78
C SER A 248 -2.94 19.17 23.43
N MET A 249 -4.09 19.21 22.74
CA MET A 249 -4.21 18.82 21.34
C MET A 249 -4.09 20.02 20.39
N VAL A 250 -3.82 21.23 20.88
CA VAL A 250 -3.66 22.42 20.04
C VAL A 250 -2.18 22.61 19.72
N VAL A 251 -1.81 22.40 18.47
CA VAL A 251 -0.42 22.57 18.01
C VAL A 251 -0.13 24.03 17.70
N LYS A 252 1.14 24.42 17.85
CA LYS A 252 1.65 25.74 17.49
C LYS A 252 2.61 25.63 16.33
N ALA A 253 2.71 26.71 15.57
CA ALA A 253 3.67 26.81 14.48
C ALA A 253 5.11 26.67 15.00
N PRO A 254 5.98 25.96 14.27
CA PRO A 254 7.39 25.84 14.60
C PRO A 254 8.13 27.17 14.49
N VAL A 255 9.24 27.30 15.21
CA VAL A 255 10.14 28.47 15.14
C VAL A 255 10.76 28.62 13.75
N CYS A 256 11.14 27.50 13.11
CA CYS A 256 11.75 27.53 11.77
C CYS A 256 10.74 27.89 10.66
N MET A 257 9.43 27.73 10.90
CA MET A 257 8.38 28.10 9.96
C MET A 257 7.19 28.75 10.66
N PRO A 258 7.31 30.03 11.08
CA PRO A 258 6.27 30.73 11.84
C PRO A 258 4.96 30.90 11.06
N ASN A 259 5.04 30.91 9.72
CA ASN A 259 3.89 30.99 8.82
C ASN A 259 3.52 29.63 8.20
N GLY A 260 4.13 28.54 8.67
CA GLY A 260 3.85 27.19 8.20
C GLY A 260 2.44 26.74 8.57
N LYS A 261 1.95 25.71 7.89
CA LYS A 261 0.70 25.03 8.26
C LYS A 261 0.98 23.58 8.68
N PRO A 262 0.26 23.06 9.69
CA PRO A 262 0.28 21.63 9.98
C PRO A 262 -0.31 20.86 8.79
N THR A 263 -0.03 19.55 8.73
CA THR A 263 -0.66 18.67 7.74
C THR A 263 -2.19 18.77 7.77
N ALA A 264 -2.83 18.67 6.59
CA ALA A 264 -4.28 18.62 6.49
C ALA A 264 -4.89 17.41 7.23
N CYS A 265 -4.11 16.34 7.42
CA CYS A 265 -4.51 15.17 8.19
C CYS A 265 -4.57 15.40 9.72
N GLU A 266 -4.24 16.60 10.22
CA GLU A 266 -4.19 16.90 11.66
C GLU A 266 -5.52 16.57 12.35
N GLY A 267 -6.65 16.99 11.78
CA GLY A 267 -7.98 16.74 12.33
C GLY A 267 -8.27 15.24 12.45
N ILE A 268 -8.01 14.49 11.39
CA ILE A 268 -8.12 13.03 11.33
C ILE A 268 -7.24 12.35 12.40
N PHE A 269 -5.97 12.77 12.53
CA PHE A 269 -5.06 12.20 13.52
C PHE A 269 -5.59 12.38 14.94
N LYS A 270 -6.07 13.58 15.28
CA LYS A 270 -6.64 13.84 16.61
C LYS A 270 -7.88 13.00 16.87
N LYS A 271 -8.76 12.83 15.88
CA LYS A 271 -9.95 11.98 16.01
C LYS A 271 -9.59 10.51 16.23
N ILE A 272 -8.63 9.98 15.47
CA ILE A 272 -8.11 8.61 15.66
C ILE A 272 -7.52 8.47 17.07
N MET A 273 -6.64 9.38 17.49
CA MET A 273 -6.02 9.34 18.82
C MET A 273 -7.06 9.44 19.93
N ALA A 274 -8.05 10.32 19.81
CA ALA A 274 -9.12 10.48 20.80
C ALA A 274 -10.03 9.25 20.89
N ALA A 275 -10.37 8.63 19.76
CA ALA A 275 -11.26 7.46 19.73
C ALA A 275 -10.57 6.17 20.21
N THR A 276 -9.26 6.04 19.99
CA THR A 276 -8.53 4.77 20.17
C THR A 276 -7.54 4.77 21.32
N GLY A 277 -7.18 5.96 21.85
CA GLY A 277 -6.08 6.11 22.80
C GLY A 277 -4.69 5.88 22.18
N ALA A 278 -4.59 5.83 20.86
CA ALA A 278 -3.31 5.70 20.17
C ALA A 278 -2.38 6.89 20.46
N GLN A 279 -1.08 6.61 20.56
CA GLN A 279 -0.06 7.63 20.78
C GLN A 279 0.69 7.98 19.51
N CYS A 280 0.49 7.25 18.41
CA CYS A 280 1.13 7.52 17.14
C CYS A 280 0.19 7.13 16.00
N VAL A 281 0.10 7.99 14.99
CA VAL A 281 -0.64 7.76 13.75
C VAL A 281 0.28 8.07 12.56
N ILE A 282 0.32 7.16 11.60
CA ILE A 282 1.11 7.24 10.37
C ILE A 282 0.13 7.20 9.20
N HIS A 283 0.25 8.17 8.31
CA HIS A 283 -0.48 8.19 7.05
C HIS A 283 0.47 7.95 5.89
N SER A 284 0.23 6.88 5.13
CA SER A 284 1.04 6.47 3.99
C SER A 284 0.24 6.55 2.70
N HIS A 285 0.88 7.01 1.62
CA HIS A 285 0.39 6.97 0.24
C HIS A 285 1.07 5.83 -0.54
N SER A 286 1.41 4.73 0.14
CA SER A 286 2.05 3.58 -0.50
C SER A 286 1.26 3.11 -1.72
N LYS A 287 2.00 2.80 -2.80
CA LYS A 287 1.44 2.22 -4.03
C LYS A 287 0.71 0.91 -3.77
N ALA A 288 1.18 0.10 -2.82
CA ALA A 288 0.54 -1.17 -2.46
C ALA A 288 -0.87 -0.92 -1.90
N SER A 289 -1.00 -0.01 -0.92
CA SER A 289 -2.30 0.38 -0.36
C SER A 289 -3.24 1.00 -1.41
N ASN A 290 -2.70 1.86 -2.28
CA ASN A 290 -3.48 2.50 -3.33
C ASN A 290 -4.05 1.46 -4.31
N LEU A 291 -3.21 0.54 -4.80
CA LEU A 291 -3.64 -0.48 -5.75
C LEU A 291 -4.54 -1.53 -5.10
N ALA A 292 -4.29 -1.92 -3.84
CA ALA A 292 -5.12 -2.87 -3.12
C ALA A 292 -6.57 -2.38 -3.03
N THR A 293 -6.79 -1.10 -2.69
CA THR A 293 -8.14 -0.51 -2.67
C THR A 293 -8.79 -0.36 -4.04
N ARG A 294 -8.02 -0.43 -5.13
CA ARG A 294 -8.55 -0.36 -6.51
C ARG A 294 -9.01 -1.71 -7.02
N ILE A 295 -8.31 -2.78 -6.63
CA ILE A 295 -8.62 -4.17 -6.96
C ILE A 295 -9.77 -4.67 -6.10
N ILE A 296 -9.74 -4.38 -4.80
CA ILE A 296 -10.81 -4.75 -3.86
C ILE A 296 -11.96 -3.77 -3.98
N ARG A 297 -13.09 -4.23 -4.55
CA ARG A 297 -14.28 -3.42 -4.80
C ARG A 297 -15.27 -3.37 -3.63
N THR A 298 -15.01 -4.13 -2.57
CA THR A 298 -15.79 -4.09 -1.33
C THR A 298 -15.41 -2.87 -0.49
N SER A 299 -16.18 -2.62 0.57
CA SER A 299 -15.89 -1.62 1.61
C SER A 299 -14.85 -2.10 2.63
N GLU A 300 -14.32 -3.31 2.47
CA GLU A 300 -13.39 -3.93 3.41
C GLU A 300 -12.35 -4.73 2.63
N TRP A 301 -11.07 -4.56 2.98
CA TRP A 301 -9.98 -5.44 2.58
C TRP A 301 -9.77 -6.48 3.66
N ALA A 302 -9.56 -7.74 3.30
CA ALA A 302 -9.18 -8.75 4.27
C ALA A 302 -8.25 -9.82 3.72
N ILE A 303 -7.48 -10.41 4.63
CA ILE A 303 -6.56 -11.50 4.35
C ILE A 303 -6.54 -12.48 5.54
N SER A 304 -6.34 -13.77 5.29
CA SER A 304 -6.18 -14.79 6.32
C SER A 304 -5.01 -15.73 6.05
N GLY A 305 -4.59 -16.46 7.08
CA GLY A 305 -3.56 -17.51 6.96
C GLY A 305 -2.16 -16.97 6.68
N GLN A 306 -1.83 -15.79 7.21
CA GLN A 306 -0.52 -15.15 7.03
C GLN A 306 0.18 -14.95 8.37
N GLU A 307 1.44 -15.36 8.45
CA GLU A 307 2.25 -15.23 9.67
C GLU A 307 2.43 -13.77 10.10
N TYR A 308 2.50 -12.85 9.13
CA TYR A 308 2.65 -11.41 9.37
C TYR A 308 1.48 -10.79 10.14
N ILE A 309 0.30 -11.42 10.17
CA ILE A 309 -0.86 -10.93 10.95
C ILE A 309 -0.51 -10.80 12.44
N LYS A 310 0.44 -11.61 12.95
CA LYS A 310 0.94 -11.52 14.33
C LYS A 310 1.58 -10.17 14.69
N GLY A 311 1.99 -9.39 13.69
CA GLY A 311 2.49 -8.04 13.89
C GLY A 311 1.41 -6.99 14.16
N ILE A 312 0.13 -7.32 13.98
CA ILE A 312 -0.99 -6.41 14.18
C ILE A 312 -1.45 -6.41 15.64
N TYR A 313 -1.51 -5.22 16.23
CA TYR A 313 -2.07 -4.99 17.56
C TYR A 313 -3.58 -4.88 17.48
N ASN A 314 -4.27 -5.68 18.28
CA ASN A 314 -5.72 -5.67 18.42
C ASN A 314 -6.12 -4.73 19.56
N PHE A 315 -6.75 -3.59 19.22
CA PHE A 315 -7.16 -2.57 20.19
C PHE A 315 -8.28 -3.02 21.14
N ARG A 316 -9.06 -4.04 20.76
CA ARG A 316 -10.12 -4.59 21.61
C ARG A 316 -9.56 -5.51 22.69
N THR A 317 -8.59 -6.36 22.35
CA THR A 317 -8.05 -7.36 23.29
C THR A 317 -6.74 -6.92 23.95
N ASN A 318 -6.14 -5.82 23.48
CA ASN A 318 -4.83 -5.32 23.88
C ASN A 318 -3.68 -6.35 23.68
N LYS A 319 -3.82 -7.20 22.67
CA LYS A 319 -2.85 -8.26 22.33
C LYS A 319 -2.52 -8.24 20.84
N ALA A 320 -1.43 -8.90 20.47
CA ALA A 320 -1.18 -9.23 19.08
C ALA A 320 -2.26 -10.18 18.54
N MET A 321 -2.59 -10.04 17.26
CA MET A 321 -3.41 -11.03 16.55
C MET A 321 -2.65 -12.35 16.37
N GLY A 322 -3.37 -13.44 16.10
CA GLY A 322 -2.81 -14.73 15.70
C GLY A 322 -2.61 -14.81 14.19
N ASN A 323 -1.71 -15.69 13.73
CA ASN A 323 -1.53 -15.97 12.30
C ASN A 323 -2.77 -16.64 11.67
N GLU A 324 -3.56 -17.32 12.49
CA GLU A 324 -4.84 -17.88 12.10
C GLU A 324 -5.95 -16.83 12.10
N ASP A 325 -5.77 -15.60 12.57
CA ASP A 325 -6.85 -14.60 12.53
C ASP A 325 -7.17 -14.14 11.10
N ILE A 326 -8.37 -13.59 10.91
CA ILE A 326 -8.74 -12.87 9.69
C ILE A 326 -8.50 -11.39 9.95
N LEU A 327 -7.53 -10.81 9.23
CA LEU A 327 -7.27 -9.38 9.32
C LEU A 327 -8.22 -8.64 8.39
N ILE A 328 -9.05 -7.76 8.94
CA ILE A 328 -10.00 -6.93 8.21
C ILE A 328 -9.59 -5.47 8.37
N VAL A 329 -9.56 -4.74 7.25
CA VAL A 329 -9.28 -3.31 7.19
C VAL A 329 -10.41 -2.63 6.41
N PRO A 330 -11.21 -1.74 7.04
CA PRO A 330 -12.25 -1.01 6.34
C PRO A 330 -11.64 -0.04 5.32
N ILE A 331 -12.36 0.16 4.22
CA ILE A 331 -12.03 1.04 3.11
C ILE A 331 -13.09 2.13 3.04
N ILE A 332 -12.69 3.37 3.26
CA ILE A 332 -13.54 4.56 3.06
C ILE A 332 -13.28 5.17 1.67
N GLU A 333 -14.27 5.88 1.14
CA GLU A 333 -14.15 6.54 -0.16
C GLU A 333 -13.34 7.83 -0.05
N ASN A 334 -12.46 8.05 -1.04
CA ASN A 334 -11.64 9.25 -1.06
C ASN A 334 -12.49 10.50 -1.34
N MET A 335 -12.11 11.60 -0.70
CA MET A 335 -12.79 12.89 -0.84
C MET A 335 -11.80 13.96 -1.33
N PRO A 336 -12.28 15.09 -1.88
CA PRO A 336 -11.41 16.15 -2.37
C PRO A 336 -10.53 16.80 -1.29
N THR A 337 -11.01 16.81 -0.05
CA THR A 337 -10.29 17.37 1.10
C THR A 337 -10.25 16.39 2.28
N GLU A 338 -9.28 16.56 3.18
CA GLU A 338 -9.17 15.76 4.41
C GLU A 338 -10.36 16.02 5.37
N GLU A 339 -10.88 17.24 5.38
CA GLU A 339 -12.04 17.63 6.19
C GLU A 339 -13.29 16.85 5.77
N ASP A 340 -13.47 16.63 4.47
CA ASP A 340 -14.57 15.83 3.92
C ASP A 340 -14.42 14.32 4.22
N LEU A 341 -13.21 13.84 4.55
CA LEU A 341 -12.97 12.44 4.96
C LEU A 341 -13.38 12.19 6.42
N GLU A 342 -13.36 13.21 7.27
CA GLU A 342 -13.57 13.07 8.72
C GLU A 342 -14.88 12.34 9.09
N PRO A 343 -16.04 12.61 8.49
CA PRO A 343 -17.29 11.91 8.85
C PRO A 343 -17.23 10.40 8.59
N GLN A 344 -16.59 9.98 7.49
CA GLN A 344 -16.43 8.55 7.18
C GLN A 344 -15.46 7.89 8.16
N MET A 345 -14.36 8.57 8.50
CA MET A 345 -13.40 8.11 9.50
C MET A 345 -14.08 7.92 10.87
N GLU A 346 -14.86 8.91 11.32
CA GLU A 346 -15.61 8.84 12.58
C GLU A 346 -16.64 7.71 12.58
N ALA A 347 -17.37 7.52 11.49
CA ALA A 347 -18.33 6.42 11.38
C ALA A 347 -17.67 5.05 11.54
N VAL A 348 -16.47 4.86 10.96
CA VAL A 348 -15.70 3.63 11.14
C VAL A 348 -15.21 3.49 12.58
N LEU A 349 -14.64 4.55 13.16
CA LEU A 349 -14.11 4.54 14.54
C LEU A 349 -15.20 4.33 15.60
N ALA A 350 -16.42 4.81 15.34
CA ALA A 350 -17.57 4.64 16.23
C ALA A 350 -18.23 3.26 16.10
N ASN A 351 -17.95 2.51 15.03
CA ASN A 351 -18.55 1.20 14.81
C ASN A 351 -17.89 0.13 15.71
N PRO A 352 -18.63 -0.50 16.63
CA PRO A 352 -18.09 -1.53 17.53
C PRO A 352 -17.46 -2.71 16.79
N GLN A 353 -17.92 -3.05 15.58
CA GLN A 353 -17.34 -4.10 14.75
C GLN A 353 -15.85 -3.85 14.50
N PHE A 354 -15.47 -2.59 14.29
CA PHE A 354 -14.11 -2.15 13.97
C PHE A 354 -13.27 -1.74 15.18
N SER A 355 -13.78 -1.86 16.41
CA SER A 355 -13.02 -1.53 17.63
C SER A 355 -11.69 -2.30 17.84
N HIS A 356 -11.42 -3.33 17.04
CA HIS A 356 -10.20 -4.12 17.11
C HIS A 356 -9.10 -3.65 16.14
N ILE A 357 -9.44 -2.83 15.14
CA ILE A 357 -8.53 -2.50 14.03
C ILE A 357 -7.48 -1.46 14.45
N SER A 358 -6.40 -1.40 13.67
CA SER A 358 -5.33 -0.41 13.80
C SER A 358 -5.03 0.32 12.49
N ALA A 359 -5.88 0.15 11.47
CA ALA A 359 -5.76 0.86 10.20
C ALA A 359 -7.09 1.08 9.49
N ILE A 360 -7.16 2.14 8.70
CA ILE A 360 -8.24 2.46 7.76
C ILE A 360 -7.63 2.79 6.39
N LEU A 361 -8.13 2.15 5.34
CA LEU A 361 -7.75 2.42 3.96
C LEU A 361 -8.64 3.52 3.39
N VAL A 362 -8.06 4.38 2.55
CA VAL A 362 -8.78 5.40 1.78
C VAL A 362 -8.60 5.10 0.30
N ARG A 363 -9.72 4.87 -0.42
CA ARG A 363 -9.69 4.32 -1.78
C ARG A 363 -8.93 5.20 -2.76
N SER A 364 -7.97 4.64 -3.50
CA SER A 364 -7.13 5.39 -4.44
C SER A 364 -6.32 6.54 -3.79
N HIS A 365 -6.11 6.49 -2.48
CA HIS A 365 -5.36 7.50 -1.73
C HIS A 365 -4.24 6.84 -0.93
N GLY A 366 -4.56 6.10 0.12
CA GLY A 366 -3.55 5.59 1.04
C GLY A 366 -4.14 4.85 2.24
N VAL A 367 -3.38 4.82 3.33
CA VAL A 367 -3.78 4.17 4.59
C VAL A 367 -3.43 5.06 5.79
N PHE A 368 -4.29 5.06 6.80
CA PHE A 368 -3.99 5.56 8.13
C PHE A 368 -3.75 4.35 9.04
N VAL A 369 -2.62 4.32 9.75
CA VAL A 369 -2.25 3.26 10.68
C VAL A 369 -1.91 3.89 12.03
N TRP A 370 -2.40 3.34 13.13
CA TRP A 370 -2.18 3.89 14.46
C TRP A 370 -1.79 2.83 15.48
N GLY A 371 -1.03 3.23 16.49
CA GLY A 371 -0.54 2.32 17.54
C GLY A 371 -0.43 2.97 18.92
N PRO A 372 -0.38 2.15 19.98
CA PRO A 372 -0.26 2.65 21.35
C PRO A 372 1.14 3.21 21.64
N THR A 373 2.12 2.91 20.79
CA THR A 373 3.45 3.56 20.77
C THR A 373 3.87 3.75 19.32
N TRP A 374 4.87 4.60 19.07
CA TRP A 374 5.41 4.81 17.72
C TRP A 374 6.03 3.54 17.13
N GLN A 375 6.70 2.72 17.95
CA GLN A 375 7.30 1.45 17.49
C GLN A 375 6.22 0.52 16.97
N LYS A 376 5.12 0.35 17.73
CA LYS A 376 4.00 -0.50 17.33
C LYS A 376 3.31 0.06 16.10
N ALA A 377 3.08 1.38 16.02
CA ALA A 377 2.50 2.00 14.83
C ALA A 377 3.37 1.75 13.58
N LYS A 378 4.69 1.91 13.70
CA LYS A 378 5.65 1.63 12.63
C LYS A 378 5.64 0.16 12.21
N ILE A 379 5.75 -0.77 13.15
CA ILE A 379 5.69 -2.22 12.87
C ILE A 379 4.39 -2.57 12.14
N MET A 380 3.25 -2.07 12.63
CA MET A 380 1.96 -2.32 11.97
C MET A 380 1.91 -1.69 10.59
N ALA A 381 2.46 -0.50 10.37
CA ALA A 381 2.51 0.12 9.05
C ALA A 381 3.33 -0.74 8.06
N GLU A 382 4.45 -1.32 8.51
CA GLU A 382 5.28 -2.25 7.70
C GLU A 382 4.51 -3.54 7.38
N VAL A 383 3.85 -4.11 8.38
CA VAL A 383 3.05 -5.33 8.23
C VAL A 383 1.88 -5.10 7.29
N TYR A 384 1.15 -4.00 7.44
CA TYR A 384 0.04 -3.66 6.54
C TYR A 384 0.54 -3.48 5.11
N ASP A 385 1.63 -2.73 4.90
CA ASP A 385 2.17 -2.51 3.56
C ASP A 385 2.62 -3.83 2.90
N TYR A 386 3.32 -4.69 3.65
CA TYR A 386 3.70 -6.03 3.21
C TYR A 386 2.48 -6.88 2.84
N LEU A 387 1.45 -6.89 3.68
CA LEU A 387 0.25 -7.69 3.41
C LEU A 387 -0.57 -7.11 2.25
N PHE A 388 -0.56 -5.79 2.04
CA PHE A 388 -1.14 -5.20 0.84
C PHE A 388 -0.39 -5.64 -0.41
N GLU A 389 0.94 -5.58 -0.42
CA GLU A 389 1.75 -6.05 -1.55
C GLU A 389 1.53 -7.53 -1.82
N LEU A 390 1.58 -8.37 -0.78
CA LEU A 390 1.26 -9.79 -0.88
C LEU A 390 -0.15 -10.00 -1.44
N SER A 391 -1.16 -9.24 -0.99
CA SER A 391 -2.52 -9.37 -1.51
C SER A 391 -2.61 -9.06 -3.00
N LEU A 392 -1.79 -8.13 -3.51
CA LEU A 392 -1.71 -7.84 -4.94
C LEU A 392 -1.17 -9.05 -5.71
N ASP A 393 -0.13 -9.69 -5.19
CA ASP A 393 0.48 -10.86 -5.82
C ASP A 393 -0.43 -12.09 -5.73
N LEU A 394 -1.09 -12.31 -4.60
CA LEU A 394 -2.11 -13.36 -4.44
C LEU A 394 -3.23 -13.18 -5.47
N VAL A 395 -3.75 -11.95 -5.64
CA VAL A 395 -4.78 -11.68 -6.65
C VAL A 395 -4.25 -11.89 -8.07
N LYS A 396 -3.05 -11.42 -8.39
CA LYS A 396 -2.43 -11.66 -9.72
C LYS A 396 -2.26 -13.16 -10.01
N LEU A 397 -1.96 -13.94 -8.99
CA LEU A 397 -1.81 -15.39 -9.06
C LEU A 397 -3.13 -16.14 -8.80
N GLY A 398 -4.28 -15.48 -8.77
CA GLY A 398 -5.59 -16.09 -8.53
C GLY A 398 -5.71 -16.90 -7.22
N VAL A 399 -4.84 -16.64 -6.24
CA VAL A 399 -4.89 -17.23 -4.91
C VAL A 399 -5.88 -16.40 -4.07
N PRO A 400 -6.88 -17.02 -3.41
CA PRO A 400 -7.85 -16.28 -2.63
C PRO A 400 -7.19 -15.64 -1.40
N LEU A 401 -7.57 -14.39 -1.10
CA LEU A 401 -7.04 -13.66 0.07
C LEU A 401 -7.50 -14.26 1.41
N ILE A 402 -8.68 -14.86 1.41
CA ILE A 402 -9.21 -15.63 2.54
C ILE A 402 -9.10 -17.10 2.18
N ARG A 403 -8.43 -17.88 3.02
CA ARG A 403 -8.33 -19.33 2.81
C ARG A 403 -9.72 -19.97 2.80
N PRO A 404 -9.99 -20.99 1.97
CA PRO A 404 -11.29 -21.64 1.91
C PRO A 404 -11.84 -22.09 3.27
N GLU A 405 -10.98 -22.62 4.14
CA GLU A 405 -11.30 -23.04 5.50
C GLU A 405 -11.73 -21.89 6.43
N ASP A 406 -11.32 -20.66 6.11
CA ASP A 406 -11.63 -19.47 6.90
C ASP A 406 -12.91 -18.77 6.45
N LEU A 407 -13.50 -19.16 5.30
CA LEU A 407 -14.70 -18.52 4.74
C LEU A 407 -15.90 -18.58 5.69
N THR A 408 -16.12 -19.71 6.37
CA THR A 408 -17.22 -19.85 7.34
C THR A 408 -17.08 -18.86 8.48
N ARG A 409 -15.84 -18.68 8.98
CA ARG A 409 -15.55 -17.70 10.05
C ARG A 409 -15.67 -16.27 9.53
N ALA A 410 -15.26 -16.00 8.29
CA ALA A 410 -15.43 -14.69 7.64
C ALA A 410 -16.91 -14.28 7.57
N VAL A 411 -17.81 -15.21 7.25
CA VAL A 411 -19.27 -14.98 7.31
C VAL A 411 -19.71 -14.69 8.74
N SER A 412 -19.27 -15.49 9.73
CA SER A 412 -19.67 -15.33 11.13
C SER A 412 -19.24 -13.99 11.75
N ILE A 413 -18.12 -13.41 11.31
CA ILE A 413 -17.65 -12.08 11.76
C ILE A 413 -18.21 -10.91 10.93
N GLY A 414 -19.13 -11.19 10.02
CA GLY A 414 -19.85 -10.18 9.24
C GLY A 414 -19.13 -9.65 7.99
N PHE A 415 -17.94 -10.16 7.66
CA PHE A 415 -17.15 -9.73 6.49
C PHE A 415 -17.83 -10.05 5.15
N LEU A 416 -18.66 -11.10 5.12
CA LEU A 416 -19.41 -11.54 3.93
C LEU A 416 -20.93 -11.33 4.09
N ASN A 417 -21.37 -10.35 4.89
CA ASN A 417 -22.79 -10.02 5.00
C ASN A 417 -23.25 -9.19 3.78
N PRO A 418 -24.18 -9.68 2.94
CA PRO A 418 -24.67 -8.97 1.77
C PRO A 418 -25.54 -7.73 2.09
N THR A 419 -25.69 -7.37 3.37
CA THR A 419 -26.57 -6.28 3.84
C THR A 419 -25.85 -4.94 4.06
N ALA A 420 -24.51 -4.88 4.01
CA ALA A 420 -23.77 -3.64 4.30
C ALA A 420 -23.79 -2.58 3.17
N GLY A 421 -24.33 -2.91 1.98
CA GLY A 421 -24.29 -2.05 0.80
C GLY A 421 -25.60 -1.34 0.43
N GLN A 422 -26.66 -1.39 1.25
CA GLN A 422 -27.99 -0.86 0.84
C GLN A 422 -28.50 0.37 1.59
N ASN A 423 -27.76 0.95 2.53
CA ASN A 423 -28.23 2.14 3.27
C ASN A 423 -27.49 3.45 2.93
N ALA A 424 -26.92 3.55 1.73
CA ALA A 424 -26.36 4.80 1.21
C ALA A 424 -26.94 5.12 -0.18
N THR A 425 -28.26 5.22 -0.26
CA THR A 425 -28.91 5.98 -1.33
C THR A 425 -29.55 7.20 -0.70
N HIS A 426 -28.98 8.36 -1.03
CA HIS A 426 -29.53 9.69 -0.83
C HIS A 426 -31.06 9.70 -0.95
N GLU A 427 -31.76 9.95 0.16
CA GLU A 427 -33.03 10.69 0.09
C GLU A 427 -32.70 12.11 -0.34
N ALA A 428 -32.75 12.35 -1.65
CA ALA A 428 -32.89 13.68 -2.18
C ALA A 428 -34.25 14.20 -1.73
N THR A 429 -34.25 15.04 -0.71
CA THR A 429 -35.40 15.85 -0.29
C THR A 429 -35.84 16.70 -1.48
N ALA A 430 -37.00 16.37 -2.05
CA ALA A 430 -37.67 17.20 -3.05
C ALA A 430 -38.05 18.55 -2.42
N PRO A 431 -37.92 19.68 -3.14
CA PRO A 431 -38.34 20.97 -2.63
C PRO A 431 -39.88 21.01 -2.55
N SER A 432 -40.38 21.35 -1.37
CA SER A 432 -41.80 21.58 -1.08
C SER A 432 -42.37 22.67 -2.00
N ALA A 433 -43.48 22.36 -2.68
CA ALA A 433 -44.28 23.33 -3.43
C ALA A 433 -44.84 24.43 -2.50
N PRO A 434 -45.01 25.67 -2.98
CA PRO A 434 -45.58 26.75 -2.18
C PRO A 434 -47.10 26.58 -2.02
N PRO A 435 -47.69 27.13 -0.95
CA PRO A 435 -49.12 27.00 -0.71
C PRO A 435 -49.88 27.89 -1.71
N SER A 436 -50.94 27.34 -2.30
CA SER A 436 -51.99 28.10 -2.97
C SER A 436 -53.23 28.14 -2.06
N ASP A 437 -53.84 29.32 -2.02
CA ASP A 437 -55.07 29.70 -1.29
C ASP A 437 -56.23 28.70 -1.37
#